data_AF-A0A4R0EJT6-F1
#
_entry.id   AF-A0A4R0EJT6-F1
#
_cell.length_a   1.000
_cell.length_b   1.000
_cell.length_c   1.000
_cell.angle_alpha   90.00
_cell.angle_beta   90.00
_cell.angle_gamma   90.00
#
_symmetry.space_group_name_H-M   'P 1'
#
loop_
_entity.id
_entity.type
_entity.pdbx_description
1 polymer ?
#
loop_
_entity_poly.entity_id
_entity_poly.type
_entity_poly.pdbx_seq_one_letter_code
_entity_poly.pdbx_strand_id
1 'polypeptide(L)'
;MTHKLQLERPLQLIQITLAVLWIYQGLVPKILFQSSAEIGIWQAIGLELHLAKIAVALSGLIEIGFGCTFLIWQKAVFIHQFNILGLSGLLLLIMFTDPLQLTTAFNPVIMNIAMIAISMIAIQLLNFRTQQA
;
A
#
# COMPACT_ATOMS: atom_id res chain seq x y z
N MET A 1 -16.09 -16.31 -24.96
CA MET A 1 -16.60 -15.91 -23.62
C MET A 1 -15.73 -16.42 -22.46
N THR A 2 -15.13 -17.60 -22.57
CA THR A 2 -14.33 -18.27 -21.52
C THR A 2 -13.03 -17.54 -21.14
N HIS A 3 -12.31 -16.92 -22.09
CA HIS A 3 -11.06 -16.23 -21.80
C HIS A 3 -11.21 -14.94 -20.97
N LYS A 4 -12.29 -14.17 -21.14
CA LYS A 4 -12.53 -12.96 -20.32
C LYS A 4 -12.74 -13.32 -18.85
N LEU A 5 -13.51 -14.38 -18.57
CA LEU A 5 -13.71 -14.90 -17.21
C LEU A 5 -12.40 -15.42 -16.57
N GLN A 6 -11.43 -15.87 -17.37
CA GLN A 6 -10.14 -16.33 -16.87
C GLN A 6 -9.24 -15.20 -16.36
N LEU A 7 -9.33 -13.99 -16.92
CA LEU A 7 -8.55 -12.83 -16.44
C LEU A 7 -9.19 -12.09 -15.26
N GLU A 8 -10.51 -12.14 -15.09
CA GLU A 8 -11.19 -11.43 -14.00
C GLU A 8 -10.86 -12.03 -12.62
N ARG A 9 -10.75 -13.35 -12.51
CA ARG A 9 -10.40 -14.03 -11.24
C ARG A 9 -9.02 -13.61 -10.68
N PRO A 10 -7.91 -13.65 -11.44
CA PRO A 10 -6.62 -13.20 -10.93
C PRO A 10 -6.61 -11.69 -10.63
N LEU A 11 -7.29 -10.86 -11.43
CA LEU A 11 -7.41 -9.42 -11.13
C LEU A 11 -8.13 -9.16 -9.80
N GLN A 12 -9.24 -9.85 -9.55
CA GLN A 12 -9.96 -9.77 -8.28
C GLN A 12 -9.08 -10.21 -7.10
N LEU A 13 -8.35 -11.31 -7.25
CA LEU A 13 -7.43 -11.79 -6.21
C LEU A 13 -6.34 -10.75 -5.91
N ILE A 14 -5.74 -10.16 -6.94
CA ILE A 14 -4.73 -9.11 -6.78
C ILE A 14 -5.30 -7.93 -6.01
N GLN A 15 -6.50 -7.46 -6.35
CA GLN A 15 -7.09 -6.29 -5.70
C GLN A 15 -7.50 -6.54 -4.26
N ILE A 16 -8.10 -7.70 -3.99
CA ILE A 16 -8.41 -8.11 -2.62
C ILE A 16 -7.13 -8.20 -1.81
N THR A 17 -6.06 -8.77 -2.38
CA THR A 17 -4.75 -8.85 -1.72
C THR A 17 -4.20 -7.47 -1.40
N LEU A 18 -4.15 -6.55 -2.38
CA LEU A 18 -3.67 -5.19 -2.17
C LEU A 18 -4.53 -4.41 -1.17
N ALA A 19 -5.86 -4.57 -1.23
CA ALA A 19 -6.77 -3.96 -0.27
C ALA A 19 -6.48 -4.44 1.16
N VAL A 20 -6.38 -5.76 1.36
CA VAL A 20 -6.07 -6.35 2.67
C VAL A 20 -4.73 -5.86 3.20
N LEU A 21 -3.69 -5.81 2.36
CA LEU A 21 -2.37 -5.36 2.78
C LEU A 21 -2.37 -3.89 3.22
N TRP A 22 -2.99 -2.99 2.45
CA TRP A 22 -3.12 -1.57 2.82
C TRP A 22 -3.96 -1.37 4.07
N ILE A 23 -5.10 -2.06 4.18
CA ILE A 23 -5.96 -1.99 5.36
C ILE A 23 -5.20 -2.49 6.59
N TYR A 24 -4.44 -3.59 6.46
CA TYR A 24 -3.65 -4.11 7.56
C TYR A 24 -2.56 -3.14 8.01
N GLN A 25 -1.81 -2.57 7.05
CA GLN A 25 -0.76 -1.58 7.34
C GLN A 25 -1.32 -0.31 7.99
N GLY A 26 -2.50 0.14 7.57
CA GLY A 26 -3.14 1.30 8.18
C GLY A 26 -3.80 1.02 9.53
N LEU A 27 -4.38 -0.16 9.70
CA LEU A 27 -5.15 -0.50 10.90
C LEU A 27 -4.25 -0.96 12.04
N VAL A 28 -3.40 -1.96 11.80
CA VAL A 28 -2.70 -2.67 12.86
C VAL A 28 -1.58 -1.81 13.45
N PRO A 29 -0.51 -1.47 12.73
CA PRO A 29 0.61 -0.75 13.33
C PRO A 29 0.28 0.71 13.64
N LYS A 30 -0.63 1.35 12.89
CA LYS A 30 -0.91 2.79 13.02
C LYS A 30 -2.12 3.14 13.89
N ILE A 31 -3.23 2.41 13.81
CA ILE A 31 -4.44 2.74 14.62
C ILE A 31 -4.48 1.92 15.90
N LEU A 32 -4.37 0.59 15.82
CA LEU A 32 -4.57 -0.29 16.98
C LEU A 32 -3.38 -0.26 17.93
N PHE A 33 -2.16 -0.38 17.40
CA PHE A 33 -0.96 -0.51 18.22
C PHE A 33 -0.14 0.78 18.33
N GLN A 34 -0.37 1.77 17.46
CA GLN A 34 0.40 3.02 17.41
C GLN A 34 1.90 2.79 17.66
N SER A 35 2.51 1.96 16.84
CA SER A 35 3.85 1.44 17.10
C SER A 35 4.88 2.55 17.25
N SER A 36 5.90 2.32 18.09
CA SER A 36 6.98 3.29 18.32
C SER A 36 7.76 3.61 17.04
N ALA A 37 7.85 2.66 16.10
CA ALA A 37 8.45 2.86 14.79
C ALA A 37 7.69 3.93 13.98
N GLU A 38 6.36 3.82 13.89
CA GLU A 38 5.51 4.78 13.17
C GLU A 38 5.51 6.16 13.84
N ILE A 39 5.46 6.21 15.17
CA ILE A 39 5.58 7.48 15.92
C ILE A 39 6.95 8.13 15.68
N GLY A 40 8.02 7.33 15.69
CA GLY A 40 9.39 7.77 15.46
C GLY A 40 9.57 8.49 14.11
N ILE A 41 8.90 8.00 13.06
CA ILE A 41 8.91 8.66 11.73
C ILE A 41 8.41 10.11 11.83
N TRP A 42 7.28 10.34 12.52
CA TRP A 42 6.72 11.68 12.66
C TRP A 42 7.50 12.56 13.63
N GLN A 43 8.07 11.99 14.69
CA GLN A 43 8.95 12.73 15.60
C GLN A 43 10.27 13.12 14.94
N ALA A 44 10.80 12.32 14.01
CA ALA A 44 11.98 12.66 13.21
C ALA A 44 11.74 13.89 12.30
N ILE A 45 10.47 14.15 11.95
CA ILE A 45 10.05 15.34 11.19
C ILE A 45 9.86 16.57 12.11
N GLY A 46 10.03 16.40 13.44
CA GLY A 46 9.96 17.49 14.43
C GLY A 46 8.61 17.64 15.12
N LEU A 47 7.71 16.67 14.98
CA LEU A 47 6.41 16.70 15.66
C LEU A 47 6.54 16.27 17.12
N GLU A 48 5.84 16.98 18.01
CA GLU A 48 5.69 16.56 19.41
C GLU A 48 4.88 15.25 19.50
N LEU A 49 5.09 14.47 20.57
CA LEU A 49 4.52 13.13 20.72
C LEU A 49 2.99 13.08 20.53
N HIS A 50 2.26 14.04 21.09
CA HIS A 50 0.81 14.09 20.96
C HIS A 50 0.38 14.27 19.50
N LEU A 51 1.00 15.21 18.79
CA LEU A 51 0.69 15.48 17.38
C LEU A 51 1.20 14.37 16.46
N ALA A 52 2.33 13.74 16.79
CA ALA A 52 2.85 12.57 16.09
C ALA A 52 1.86 11.39 16.16
N LYS A 53 1.27 11.10 17.33
CA LYS A 53 0.24 10.05 17.46
C LYS A 53 -0.99 10.33 16.61
N ILE A 54 -1.43 11.59 16.55
CA ILE A 54 -2.54 12.01 15.67
C ILE A 54 -2.16 11.82 14.21
N ALA A 55 -0.95 12.25 13.81
CA ALA A 55 -0.46 12.11 12.44
C ALA A 55 -0.34 10.63 12.03
N VAL A 56 0.15 9.76 12.92
CA VAL A 56 0.16 8.29 12.73
C VAL A 56 -1.26 7.79 12.48
N ALA A 57 -2.21 8.13 13.35
CA ALA A 57 -3.59 7.66 13.20
C ALA A 57 -4.24 8.16 11.88
N LEU A 58 -4.02 9.42 11.52
CA LEU A 58 -4.50 10.00 10.26
C LEU A 58 -3.88 9.30 9.05
N SER A 59 -2.58 9.04 9.08
CA SER A 59 -1.91 8.28 8.02
C SER A 59 -2.49 6.87 7.90
N GLY A 60 -2.77 6.19 9.01
CA GLY A 60 -3.42 4.88 9.01
C GLY A 60 -4.82 4.90 8.40
N LEU A 61 -5.60 5.96 8.66
CA LEU A 61 -6.92 6.13 8.04
C LEU A 61 -6.81 6.36 6.53
N ILE A 62 -5.82 7.13 6.07
CA ILE A 62 -5.54 7.33 4.65
C ILE A 62 -5.16 6.00 3.99
N GLU A 63 -4.31 5.19 4.63
CA GLU A 63 -3.90 3.87 4.14
C GLU A 63 -5.08 2.90 4.01
N ILE A 64 -5.96 2.84 5.01
CA ILE A 64 -7.20 2.04 4.96
C ILE A 64 -8.11 2.54 3.84
N GLY A 65 -8.31 3.86 3.76
CA GLY A 65 -9.13 4.48 2.71
C GLY A 65 -8.59 4.13 1.32
N PHE A 66 -7.27 4.21 1.14
CA PHE A 66 -6.60 3.83 -0.10
C PHE A 66 -6.77 2.34 -0.40
N GLY A 67 -6.63 1.46 0.60
CA GLY A 67 -6.91 0.03 0.45
C GLY A 67 -8.33 -0.27 -0.02
N CYS A 68 -9.34 0.44 0.51
CA CYS A 68 -10.73 0.30 0.07
C CYS A 68 -10.95 0.71 -1.40
N THR A 69 -10.13 1.62 -1.95
CA THR A 69 -10.25 2.03 -3.36
C THR A 69 -10.05 0.86 -4.33
N PHE A 70 -9.20 -0.11 -3.97
CA PHE A 70 -8.99 -1.33 -4.77
C PHE A 70 -10.24 -2.20 -4.86
N LEU A 71 -11.11 -2.18 -3.85
CA LEU A 71 -12.36 -2.97 -3.86
C LEU A 71 -13.45 -2.31 -4.70
N ILE A 72 -13.49 -0.97 -4.72
CA ILE A 72 -14.53 -0.17 -5.39
C ILE A 72 -14.22 -0.01 -6.88
N TRP A 73 -12.97 0.32 -7.24
CA TRP A 73 -12.57 0.70 -8.59
C TRP A 73 -11.66 -0.35 -9.23
N GLN A 74 -12.19 -1.55 -9.33
CA GLN A 74 -11.46 -2.76 -9.73
C GLN A 74 -10.82 -2.72 -11.13
N LYS A 75 -11.21 -1.78 -11.99
CA LYS A 75 -10.73 -1.70 -13.37
C LYS A 75 -9.86 -0.48 -13.63
N ALA A 76 -9.60 0.31 -12.59
CA ALA A 76 -8.88 1.57 -12.71
C ALA A 76 -7.36 1.35 -12.68
N VAL A 77 -6.73 1.45 -13.86
CA VAL A 77 -5.26 1.40 -14.00
C VAL A 77 -4.58 2.47 -13.13
N PHE A 78 -5.19 3.65 -13.00
CA PHE A 78 -4.60 4.75 -12.22
C PHE A 78 -4.42 4.42 -10.73
N ILE A 79 -5.25 3.54 -10.14
CA ILE A 79 -5.12 3.14 -8.73
C ILE A 79 -3.83 2.36 -8.51
N HIS A 80 -3.47 1.49 -9.44
CA HIS A 80 -2.20 0.76 -9.41
C HIS A 80 -1.00 1.70 -9.60
N GLN A 81 -1.13 2.77 -10.41
CA GLN A 81 -0.09 3.78 -10.55
C GLN A 81 0.12 4.57 -9.25
N PHE A 82 -0.97 5.04 -8.62
CA PHE A 82 -0.91 5.68 -7.30
C PHE A 82 -0.35 4.75 -6.24
N ASN A 83 -0.65 3.46 -6.29
CA ASN A 83 -0.08 2.48 -5.38
C ASN A 83 1.44 2.38 -5.52
N ILE A 84 1.95 2.30 -6.75
CA ILE A 84 3.40 2.25 -7.00
C ILE A 84 4.08 3.53 -6.49
N LEU A 85 3.48 4.71 -6.76
CA LEU A 85 3.99 5.99 -6.27
C LEU A 85 3.95 6.07 -4.75
N GLY A 86 2.84 5.66 -4.12
CA GLY A 86 2.64 5.67 -2.68
C GLY A 86 3.63 4.78 -1.95
N LEU A 87 3.80 3.52 -2.38
CA LEU A 87 4.76 2.58 -1.79
C LEU A 87 6.21 3.05 -1.96
N SER A 88 6.54 3.64 -3.13
CA SER A 88 7.86 4.24 -3.34
C SER A 88 8.09 5.44 -2.42
N GLY A 89 7.07 6.28 -2.24
CA GLY A 89 7.12 7.41 -1.31
C GLY A 89 7.28 6.98 0.15
N LEU A 90 6.55 5.95 0.58
CA LEU A 90 6.69 5.38 1.92
C LEU A 90 8.08 4.80 2.15
N LEU A 91 8.64 4.11 1.15
CA LEU A 91 9.99 3.57 1.24
C LEU A 91 11.04 4.67 1.38
N LEU A 92 10.92 5.75 0.59
CA LEU A 92 11.77 6.93 0.70
C LEU A 92 11.62 7.61 2.06
N LEU A 93 10.39 7.74 2.55
CA LEU A 93 10.13 8.32 3.88
C LEU A 93 10.90 7.55 4.96
N ILE A 94 10.78 6.22 4.98
CA ILE A 94 11.49 5.37 5.96
C ILE A 94 13.01 5.48 5.77
N MET A 95 13.50 5.53 4.54
CA MET A 95 14.93 5.69 4.26
C MET A 95 15.52 6.96 4.87
N PHE A 96 14.77 8.06 4.91
CA PHE A 96 15.24 9.32 5.49
C PHE A 96 14.95 9.48 6.99
N THR A 97 13.93 8.81 7.51
CA THR A 97 13.48 8.98 8.91
C THR A 97 14.00 7.90 9.85
N ASP A 98 14.05 6.64 9.40
CA ASP A 98 14.55 5.52 10.18
C ASP A 98 15.13 4.43 9.25
N PRO A 99 16.34 4.64 8.70
CA PRO A 99 16.97 3.71 7.77
C PRO A 99 17.27 2.34 8.38
N LEU A 100 17.33 2.24 9.71
CA LEU A 100 17.62 0.98 10.40
C LEU A 100 16.50 -0.06 10.18
N GLN A 101 15.25 0.40 10.04
CA GLN A 101 14.11 -0.46 9.71
C GLN A 101 14.28 -1.20 8.38
N LEU A 102 15.05 -0.65 7.43
CA LEU A 102 15.31 -1.28 6.13
C LEU A 102 16.17 -2.55 6.25
N THR A 103 16.92 -2.70 7.35
CA THR A 103 17.84 -3.83 7.56
C THR A 103 17.23 -4.97 8.38
N THR A 104 16.01 -4.81 8.87
CA THR A 104 15.31 -5.85 9.64
C THR A 104 14.93 -7.04 8.75
N ALA A 105 14.78 -8.23 9.34
CA ALA A 105 14.47 -9.46 8.59
C ALA A 105 13.10 -9.38 7.86
N PHE A 106 12.13 -8.70 8.47
CA PHE A 106 10.83 -8.38 7.88
C PHE A 106 10.70 -6.87 7.71
N ASN A 107 11.41 -6.34 6.71
CA ASN A 107 11.48 -4.91 6.48
C ASN A 107 10.45 -4.39 5.46
N PRO A 108 10.22 -3.06 5.45
CA PRO A 108 9.34 -2.41 4.49
C PRO A 108 9.77 -2.55 3.01
N VAL A 109 11.06 -2.79 2.72
CA VAL A 109 11.56 -2.94 1.34
C VAL A 109 10.91 -4.15 0.68
N ILE A 110 10.94 -5.30 1.36
CA ILE A 110 10.43 -6.56 0.81
C ILE A 110 8.93 -6.45 0.54
N MET A 111 8.17 -5.90 1.49
CA MET A 111 6.71 -5.71 1.35
C MET A 111 6.37 -4.75 0.21
N ASN A 112 7.00 -3.56 0.18
CA ASN A 112 6.72 -2.54 -0.84
C ASN A 112 7.03 -3.04 -2.26
N ILE A 113 8.16 -3.72 -2.45
CA ILE A 113 8.54 -4.29 -3.76
C ILE A 113 7.52 -5.36 -4.19
N ALA A 114 7.09 -6.23 -3.28
CA ALA A 114 6.09 -7.25 -3.59
C ALA A 114 4.76 -6.63 -4.02
N MET A 115 4.25 -5.63 -3.29
CA MET A 115 3.01 -4.93 -3.63
C MET A 115 3.11 -4.13 -4.93
N ILE A 116 4.28 -3.54 -5.23
CA ILE A 116 4.57 -2.89 -6.51
C ILE A 116 4.51 -3.92 -7.65
N ALA A 117 5.16 -5.07 -7.50
CA ALA A 117 5.15 -6.13 -8.50
C ALA A 117 3.74 -6.65 -8.78
N ILE A 118 2.94 -6.87 -7.73
CA ILE A 118 1.52 -7.25 -7.84
C ILE A 118 0.74 -6.20 -8.65
N SER A 119 0.96 -4.91 -8.40
CA SER A 119 0.32 -3.84 -9.18
C SER A 119 0.78 -3.79 -10.63
N MET A 120 2.07 -4.02 -10.93
CA MET A 120 2.55 -4.11 -12.30
C MET A 120 1.88 -5.24 -13.08
N ILE A 121 1.71 -6.41 -12.45
CA ILE A 121 1.00 -7.56 -13.03
C ILE A 121 -0.47 -7.20 -13.30
N ALA A 122 -1.15 -6.53 -12.37
CA ALA A 122 -2.52 -6.08 -12.58
C ALA A 122 -2.65 -5.12 -13.77
N ILE A 123 -1.74 -4.16 -13.90
CA ILE A 123 -1.71 -3.23 -15.05
C ILE A 123 -1.55 -4.00 -16.36
N GLN A 124 -0.63 -4.96 -16.42
CA GLN A 124 -0.44 -5.80 -17.61
C GLN A 124 -1.74 -6.56 -17.97
N LEU A 125 -2.37 -7.21 -16.99
CA LEU A 125 -3.64 -7.92 -17.19
C LEU A 125 -4.79 -6.99 -17.66
N LEU A 126 -4.90 -5.79 -17.09
CA LEU A 126 -5.89 -4.79 -17.51
C LEU A 126 -5.65 -4.29 -18.94
N ASN A 127 -4.39 -4.11 -19.35
CA ASN A 127 -4.04 -3.72 -20.70
C ASN A 127 -4.37 -4.82 -21.72
N PHE A 128 -4.04 -6.08 -21.41
CA PHE A 128 -4.41 -7.22 -22.26
C PHE A 128 -5.93 -7.34 -22.43
N ARG A 129 -6.70 -7.12 -21.37
CA ARG A 129 -8.17 -7.12 -21.40
C ARG A 129 -8.72 -6.04 -22.34
N THR A 130 -8.12 -4.84 -22.32
CA THR A 130 -8.53 -3.71 -23.17
C THR A 130 -8.22 -3.97 -24.65
N GLN A 131 -7.10 -4.63 -24.96
CA GLN A 131 -6.73 -5.02 -26.34
C GLN A 131 -7.62 -6.13 -26.92
N GLN A 132 -8.30 -6.91 -26.07
CA GLN A 132 -9.23 -7.99 -26.46
C GLN A 132 -10.71 -7.55 -26.46
N ALA A 133 -10.99 -6.26 -26.24
CA ALA A 133 -12.35 -5.70 -26.20
C ALA A 133 -12.64 -4.95 -27.50
#